data_AF-A0A8H3X727-F1
#
_entry.id   AF-A0A8H3X727-F1
#
_cell.length_a   1.000
_cell.length_b   1.000
_cell.length_c   1.000
_cell.angle_alpha   90.00
_cell.angle_beta   90.00
_cell.angle_gamma   90.00
#
_symmetry.space_group_name_H-M   'P 1'
#
loop_
_entity.id
_entity.type
_entity.pdbx_description
1 polymer ?
#
loop_
_entity_poly.entity_id
_entity_poly.type
_entity_poly.pdbx_seq_one_letter_code
_entity_poly.pdbx_strand_id
1 'polypeptide(L)'
;MDPHGCHPAGDSCTHYNSSCGAQIVEATWIGGWNAANWFVYLNITVSSPTSYPQAVGHFTFSDDKGHHYRWLQDPEFTNCECGGSCQYQKNPYSKTWWLYDPYLAPLKAAWFDVWISVYWSCENNGDKAIECLSEDLHYRGQNNNNVYPPGSSSQ
;
A
#
# COMPACT_ATOMS: atom_id res chain seq x y z
N MET A 1 -16.01 -3.28 -27.52
CA MET A 1 -14.83 -2.91 -26.72
C MET A 1 -14.83 -3.87 -25.56
N ASP A 2 -14.04 -4.93 -25.67
CA ASP A 2 -14.00 -5.98 -24.66
C ASP A 2 -13.37 -5.42 -23.37
N PRO A 3 -13.98 -5.65 -22.20
CA PRO A 3 -13.51 -5.13 -20.91
C PRO A 3 -12.41 -6.02 -20.31
N HIS A 4 -11.48 -6.53 -21.13
CA HIS A 4 -10.42 -7.42 -20.68
C HIS A 4 -9.39 -6.66 -19.84
N GLY A 5 -9.72 -6.52 -18.55
CA GLY A 5 -8.80 -6.42 -17.42
C GLY A 5 -7.83 -5.24 -17.47
N CYS A 6 -8.32 -4.02 -17.27
CA CYS A 6 -7.40 -2.92 -16.95
C CYS A 6 -6.94 -2.98 -15.49
N HIS A 7 -6.13 -3.97 -15.17
CA HIS A 7 -5.46 -4.08 -13.89
C HIS A 7 -3.95 -4.25 -14.13
N PRO A 8 -3.11 -3.76 -13.22
CA PRO A 8 -1.70 -4.09 -13.20
C PRO A 8 -1.54 -5.60 -13.05
N ALA A 9 -0.69 -6.19 -13.88
CA ALA A 9 -0.18 -7.54 -13.72
C ALA A 9 1.33 -7.44 -13.53
N GLY A 10 1.82 -7.98 -12.43
CA GLY A 10 3.24 -7.96 -12.09
C GLY A 10 3.96 -9.14 -12.72
N ASP A 11 5.01 -8.87 -13.48
CA ASP A 11 6.12 -9.80 -13.60
C ASP A 11 7.09 -9.55 -12.44
N SER A 12 7.60 -10.62 -11.86
CA SER A 12 8.52 -10.51 -10.73
C SER A 12 9.81 -9.85 -11.23
N CYS A 13 10.25 -8.79 -10.54
CA CYS A 13 11.47 -8.10 -10.92
C CYS A 13 12.71 -9.03 -10.90
N THR A 14 12.64 -10.19 -10.25
CA THR A 14 13.72 -11.20 -10.19
C THR A 14 14.32 -11.60 -11.55
N HIS A 15 13.65 -11.33 -12.67
CA HIS A 15 14.19 -11.55 -14.01
C HIS A 15 15.04 -10.38 -14.57
N TYR A 16 15.07 -9.24 -13.88
CA TYR A 16 15.67 -7.97 -14.30
C TYR A 16 16.59 -7.40 -13.20
N ASN A 17 17.71 -8.10 -12.93
CA ASN A 17 18.61 -7.86 -11.78
C ASN A 17 19.06 -6.40 -11.52
N SER A 18 19.08 -5.51 -12.52
CA SER A 18 19.46 -4.10 -12.35
C SER A 18 18.28 -3.15 -12.12
N SER A 19 17.05 -3.66 -12.10
CA SER A 19 15.81 -2.87 -12.09
C SER A 19 14.95 -3.13 -10.86
N CYS A 20 15.50 -3.79 -9.84
CA CYS A 20 14.83 -4.15 -8.59
C CYS A 20 15.34 -3.34 -7.40
N GLY A 21 14.64 -3.45 -6.27
CA GLY A 21 14.93 -2.69 -5.06
C GLY A 21 13.86 -1.64 -4.77
N ALA A 22 12.59 -1.94 -5.05
CA ALA A 22 11.47 -1.21 -4.49
C ALA A 22 11.49 -1.31 -2.96
N GLN A 23 10.98 -0.29 -2.28
CA GLN A 23 11.05 -0.20 -0.81
C GLN A 23 9.78 0.38 -0.22
N ILE A 24 9.44 -0.08 0.97
CA ILE A 24 8.57 0.66 1.88
C ILE A 24 9.48 1.62 2.65
N VAL A 25 9.40 2.89 2.29
CA VAL A 25 10.20 3.96 2.91
C VAL A 25 9.70 4.25 4.33
N GLU A 26 8.38 4.23 4.51
CA GLU A 26 7.73 4.52 5.78
C GLU A 26 6.35 3.85 5.81
N ALA A 27 5.95 3.35 6.98
CA ALA A 27 4.57 3.01 7.28
C ALA A 27 4.19 3.62 8.63
N THR A 28 3.20 4.50 8.64
CA THR A 28 2.84 5.30 9.83
C THR A 28 1.35 5.22 10.10
N TRP A 29 1.01 4.73 11.30
CA TRP A 29 -0.36 4.72 11.80
C TRP A 29 -0.80 6.11 12.19
N ILE A 30 -1.95 6.53 11.70
CA ILE A 30 -2.55 7.81 12.04
C ILE A 30 -3.94 7.52 12.57
N GLY A 31 -4.20 8.00 13.77
CA GLY A 31 -5.48 7.84 14.45
C GLY A 31 -5.81 9.09 15.22
N GLY A 32 -7.09 9.43 15.30
CA GLY A 32 -7.56 10.58 16.06
C GLY A 32 -9.01 10.42 16.51
N TRP A 33 -9.31 11.03 17.64
CA TRP A 33 -10.69 11.20 18.12
C TRP A 33 -11.31 12.42 17.45
N ASN A 34 -12.45 12.26 16.79
CA ASN A 34 -13.43 13.34 16.77
C ASN A 34 -14.74 12.82 17.38
N ALA A 35 -15.51 13.71 18.02
CA ALA A 35 -16.68 13.35 18.83
C ALA A 35 -17.82 12.66 18.04
N ALA A 36 -17.65 12.45 16.73
CA ALA A 36 -18.64 11.84 15.85
C ALA A 36 -18.17 10.53 15.19
N ASN A 37 -16.86 10.34 14.96
CA ASN A 37 -16.33 9.20 14.20
C ASN A 37 -14.89 8.85 14.59
N TRP A 38 -14.61 7.56 14.63
CA TRP A 38 -13.27 7.03 14.77
C TRP A 38 -12.57 6.96 13.42
N PHE A 39 -11.48 7.68 13.22
CA PHE A 39 -10.69 7.60 11.98
C PHE A 39 -9.32 7.04 12.28
N VAL A 40 -9.08 5.80 11.85
CA VAL A 40 -7.76 5.18 11.84
C VAL A 40 -7.41 4.77 10.43
N TYR A 41 -6.20 5.13 10.03
CA TYR A 41 -5.65 4.77 8.75
C TYR A 41 -4.15 4.53 8.86
N LEU A 42 -3.64 3.70 7.96
CA LEU A 42 -2.23 3.44 7.79
C LEU A 42 -1.76 4.18 6.55
N ASN A 43 -0.82 5.11 6.71
CA ASN A 43 -0.16 5.75 5.59
C ASN A 43 1.11 4.97 5.24
N ILE A 44 1.22 4.48 4.00
CA ILE A 44 2.41 3.75 3.54
C ILE A 44 3.02 4.53 2.39
N THR A 45 4.32 4.78 2.52
CA THR A 45 5.13 5.44 1.52
C THR A 45 6.05 4.41 0.87
N VAL A 46 5.94 4.25 -0.45
CA VAL A 46 6.71 3.28 -1.23
C VAL A 46 7.54 3.97 -2.30
N SER A 47 8.68 3.39 -2.64
CA SER A 47 9.54 3.80 -3.75
C SER A 47 9.78 2.63 -4.70
N SER A 48 10.13 2.96 -5.94
CA SER A 48 10.58 2.02 -6.96
C SER A 48 11.93 2.47 -7.53
N PRO A 49 12.74 1.55 -8.10
CA PRO A 49 14.13 1.82 -8.44
C PRO A 49 14.34 2.60 -9.75
N THR A 50 13.54 2.34 -10.79
CA THR A 50 13.78 2.88 -12.15
C THR A 50 12.76 3.92 -12.60
N SER A 51 11.58 3.93 -11.99
CA SER A 51 10.51 4.89 -12.24
C SER A 51 9.79 5.22 -10.93
N TYR A 52 8.62 5.85 -11.00
CA TYR A 52 7.71 6.02 -9.86
C TYR A 52 6.79 4.79 -9.71
N PRO A 53 6.28 4.53 -8.49
CA PRO A 53 5.26 3.52 -8.28
C PRO A 53 3.99 3.87 -9.08
N GLN A 54 3.63 3.00 -10.02
CA GLN A 54 2.47 3.17 -10.90
C GLN A 54 1.23 2.46 -10.36
N ALA A 55 1.40 1.37 -9.61
CA ALA A 55 0.31 0.73 -8.90
C ALA A 55 0.79 0.10 -7.58
N VAL A 56 -0.17 -0.17 -6.70
CA VAL A 56 0.05 -0.89 -5.44
C VAL A 56 -1.09 -1.87 -5.18
N GLY A 57 -0.79 -3.03 -4.61
CA GLY A 57 -1.78 -4.08 -4.38
C GLY A 57 -1.40 -5.08 -3.30
N HIS A 58 -2.28 -6.07 -3.09
CA HIS A 58 -2.09 -7.21 -2.19
C HIS A 58 -1.65 -6.84 -0.76
N PHE A 59 -2.23 -5.76 -0.25
CA PHE A 59 -1.88 -5.25 1.07
C PHE A 59 -2.25 -6.25 2.17
N THR A 60 -1.30 -6.52 3.06
CA THR A 60 -1.53 -7.31 4.28
C THR A 60 -0.91 -6.57 5.47
N PHE A 61 -1.58 -6.64 6.61
CA PHE A 61 -1.14 -6.12 7.89
C PHE A 61 -1.24 -7.20 8.96
N SER A 62 -0.28 -7.23 9.88
CA SER A 62 -0.40 -7.93 11.15
C SER A 62 0.28 -7.20 12.29
N ASP A 63 -0.13 -7.44 13.53
CA ASP A 63 0.58 -6.98 14.74
C ASP A 63 0.92 -8.13 15.70
N ASP A 64 1.77 -7.84 16.70
CA ASP A 64 2.20 -8.81 17.71
C ASP A 64 1.06 -9.28 18.64
N LYS A 65 -0.12 -8.66 18.58
CA LYS A 65 -1.31 -9.08 19.33
C LYS A 65 -2.20 -10.05 18.54
N GLY A 66 -1.83 -10.36 17.30
CA GLY A 66 -2.57 -11.26 16.43
C GLY A 66 -3.69 -10.58 15.64
N HIS A 67 -3.77 -9.24 15.66
CA HIS A 67 -4.61 -8.53 14.71
C HIS A 67 -4.04 -8.75 13.31
N HIS A 68 -4.93 -8.96 12.34
CA HIS A 68 -4.55 -9.15 10.95
C HIS A 68 -5.60 -8.52 10.05
N TYR A 69 -5.16 -7.94 8.95
CA TYR A 69 -6.04 -7.45 7.90
C TYR A 69 -5.40 -7.74 6.55
N ARG A 70 -6.20 -8.26 5.62
CA ARG A 70 -5.72 -8.62 4.29
C ARG A 70 -6.67 -8.08 3.24
N TRP A 71 -6.11 -7.38 2.26
CA TRP A 71 -6.84 -6.79 1.15
C TRP A 71 -6.26 -7.29 -0.17
N LEU A 72 -6.95 -8.28 -0.77
CA LEU A 72 -6.56 -8.96 -2.01
C LEU A 72 -7.42 -8.52 -3.20
N GLN A 73 -7.71 -7.22 -3.29
CA GLN A 73 -8.33 -6.71 -4.51
C GLN A 73 -7.27 -6.56 -5.61
N ASP A 74 -7.74 -6.45 -6.85
CA ASP A 74 -6.88 -6.14 -7.99
C ASP A 74 -6.02 -4.91 -7.66
N PRO A 75 -4.72 -4.92 -7.99
CA PRO A 75 -3.85 -3.80 -7.71
C PRO A 75 -4.42 -2.49 -8.28
N GLU A 76 -4.35 -1.43 -7.49
CA GLU A 76 -4.88 -0.13 -7.89
C GLU A 76 -3.78 0.76 -8.44
N PHE A 77 -4.00 1.36 -9.60
CA PHE A 77 -3.13 2.40 -10.12
C PHE A 77 -3.08 3.59 -9.16
N THR A 78 -1.88 4.11 -8.94
CA THR A 78 -1.64 5.17 -7.96
C THR A 78 -2.13 6.53 -8.43
N ASN A 79 -2.10 6.80 -9.75
CA ASN A 79 -2.53 8.06 -10.40
C ASN A 79 -2.67 7.94 -11.94
N CYS A 80 -3.04 6.77 -12.47
CA CYS A 80 -3.14 6.53 -13.91
C CYS A 80 -4.48 5.86 -14.25
N GLU A 81 -5.07 6.28 -15.36
CA GLU A 81 -6.15 5.53 -16.01
C GLU A 81 -5.57 4.61 -17.08
N CYS A 82 -6.31 3.55 -17.42
CA CYS A 82 -5.90 2.59 -18.45
C CYS A 82 -5.46 3.26 -19.75
N GLY A 83 -4.22 3.04 -20.18
CA GLY A 83 -3.73 3.58 -21.46
C GLY A 83 -3.62 5.11 -21.52
N GLY A 84 -3.76 5.81 -20.39
CA GLY A 84 -3.55 7.25 -20.27
C GLY A 84 -2.14 7.60 -19.79
N SER A 85 -1.70 8.84 -20.05
CA SER A 85 -0.48 9.36 -19.44
C SER A 85 -0.71 9.62 -17.94
N CYS A 86 0.14 9.05 -17.09
CA CYS A 86 0.09 9.30 -15.65
C CYS A 86 0.39 10.78 -15.37
N GLN A 87 -0.60 11.52 -14.85
CA GLN A 87 -0.49 12.97 -14.63
C GLN A 87 0.36 13.33 -13.40
N TYR A 88 0.60 12.36 -12.49
CA TYR A 88 1.33 12.59 -11.25
C TYR A 88 2.34 11.48 -10.96
N GLN A 89 3.59 11.75 -11.29
CA GLN A 89 4.73 10.83 -11.18
C GLN A 89 5.57 11.16 -9.94
N LYS A 90 5.19 10.61 -8.78
CA LYS A 90 5.89 10.86 -7.51
C LYS A 90 6.65 9.61 -7.05
N ASN A 91 7.94 9.75 -6.76
CA ASN A 91 8.76 8.73 -6.13
C ASN A 91 9.54 9.37 -4.96
N PRO A 92 9.26 9.03 -3.69
CA PRO A 92 8.31 8.00 -3.25
C PRO A 92 6.83 8.44 -3.33
N TYR A 93 5.93 7.47 -3.50
CA TYR A 93 4.48 7.63 -3.49
C TYR A 93 3.91 7.23 -2.13
N SER A 94 2.92 7.99 -1.63
CA SER A 94 2.24 7.69 -0.37
C SER A 94 0.76 7.43 -0.63
N LYS A 95 0.21 6.39 -0.01
CA LYS A 95 -1.23 6.11 -0.02
C LYS A 95 -1.73 5.85 1.39
N THR A 96 -3.00 6.17 1.59
CA THR A 96 -3.69 5.98 2.86
C THR A 96 -4.61 4.77 2.76
N TRP A 97 -4.41 3.81 3.64
CA TRP A 97 -5.25 2.62 3.78
C TRP A 97 -6.18 2.80 4.97
N TRP A 98 -7.48 2.89 4.66
CA TRP A 98 -8.53 2.91 5.66
C TRP A 98 -8.73 1.49 6.20
N LEU A 99 -8.67 1.36 7.52
CA LEU A 99 -9.15 0.14 8.15
C LEU A 99 -10.66 0.21 8.33
N TYR A 100 -11.33 -0.90 8.04
CA TYR A 100 -12.76 -1.05 8.31
C TYR A 100 -13.05 -1.07 9.82
N ASP A 101 -12.13 -1.66 10.61
CA ASP A 101 -12.24 -1.76 12.06
C ASP A 101 -11.06 -1.03 12.74
N PRO A 102 -11.30 0.06 13.49
CA PRO A 102 -10.26 0.77 14.19
C PRO A 102 -9.65 0.01 15.37
N TYR A 103 -10.31 -1.03 15.90
CA TYR A 103 -9.77 -1.86 16.98
C TYR A 103 -8.61 -2.75 16.53
N LEU A 104 -8.42 -2.95 15.21
CA LEU A 104 -7.29 -3.69 14.66
C LEU A 104 -5.98 -2.90 14.66
N ALA A 105 -6.04 -1.60 14.96
CA ALA A 105 -4.86 -0.76 14.94
C ALA A 105 -3.92 -1.11 16.10
N PRO A 106 -2.60 -1.23 15.84
CA PRO A 106 -1.64 -1.45 16.91
C PRO A 106 -1.63 -0.22 17.84
N LEU A 107 -1.60 -0.45 19.16
CA LEU A 107 -1.44 0.65 20.13
C LEU A 107 -0.05 1.29 20.00
N LYS A 108 0.13 2.47 20.60
CA LYS A 108 1.45 3.10 20.69
C LYS A 108 2.48 2.14 21.29
N ALA A 109 3.68 2.16 20.73
CA ALA A 109 4.81 1.27 21.00
C ALA A 109 4.61 -0.21 20.63
N ALA A 110 3.47 -0.61 20.06
CA ALA A 110 3.31 -1.96 19.51
C ALA A 110 4.02 -2.08 18.15
N TRP A 111 4.58 -3.27 17.90
CA TRP A 111 5.17 -3.62 16.62
C TRP A 111 4.10 -4.12 15.65
N PHE A 112 4.32 -3.86 14.38
CA PHE A 112 3.48 -4.32 13.30
C PHE A 112 4.29 -4.63 12.04
N ASP A 113 3.71 -5.46 11.20
CA ASP A 113 4.23 -5.86 9.90
C ASP A 113 3.26 -5.45 8.80
N VAL A 114 3.83 -4.99 7.68
CA VAL A 114 3.12 -4.62 6.46
C VAL A 114 3.72 -5.39 5.30
N TRP A 115 2.86 -5.96 4.48
CA TRP A 115 3.22 -6.49 3.17
C TRP A 115 2.42 -5.77 2.08
N ILE A 116 3.10 -5.43 0.98
CA ILE A 116 2.48 -4.74 -0.16
C ILE A 116 3.23 -5.09 -1.45
N SER A 117 2.49 -5.30 -2.53
CA SER A 117 3.08 -5.41 -3.87
C SER A 117 3.16 -4.02 -4.49
N VAL A 118 4.35 -3.62 -4.96
CA VAL A 118 4.58 -2.36 -5.66
C VAL A 118 4.83 -2.65 -7.14
N TYR A 119 4.22 -1.89 -8.03
CA TYR A 119 4.31 -2.07 -9.49
C TYR A 119 4.85 -0.81 -10.16
N TRP A 120 5.77 -0.96 -11.09
CA TRP A 120 6.42 0.15 -11.82
C TRP A 120 6.88 -0.31 -13.21
N SER A 121 7.36 0.63 -14.04
CA SER A 121 7.70 0.40 -15.44
C SER A 121 6.58 -0.34 -16.21
N CYS A 122 5.34 0.07 -15.99
CA CYS A 122 4.17 -0.55 -16.60
C CYS A 122 4.02 -0.19 -18.08
N GLU A 123 3.81 -1.20 -18.92
CA GLU A 123 3.63 -1.07 -20.38
C GLU A 123 2.26 -1.59 -20.82
N ASN A 124 1.58 -0.82 -21.68
CA ASN A 124 0.28 -1.21 -22.22
C ASN A 124 0.46 -1.94 -23.56
N ASN A 125 0.24 -3.25 -23.56
CA ASN A 125 0.33 -4.11 -24.74
C ASN A 125 -1.02 -4.29 -25.48
N GLY A 126 -2.01 -3.44 -25.20
CA GLY A 126 -3.27 -3.35 -25.94
C GLY A 126 -4.38 -4.26 -25.41
N ASP A 127 -4.21 -5.59 -25.52
CA ASP A 127 -5.31 -6.55 -25.40
C ASP A 127 -5.33 -7.36 -24.08
N LYS A 128 -4.50 -7.00 -23.10
CA LYS A 128 -4.31 -7.75 -21.84
C LYS A 128 -4.13 -6.82 -20.64
N ALA A 129 -4.04 -7.42 -19.45
CA ALA A 129 -3.57 -6.76 -18.24
C ALA A 129 -2.28 -5.97 -18.50
N ILE A 130 -2.12 -4.84 -17.81
CA ILE A 130 -0.97 -3.95 -17.99
C ILE A 130 0.24 -4.63 -17.33
N GLU A 131 1.22 -5.01 -18.14
CA GLU A 131 2.43 -5.68 -17.67
C GLU A 131 3.32 -4.67 -16.97
N CYS A 132 3.68 -4.96 -15.72
CA CYS A 132 4.54 -4.11 -14.88
C CYS A 132 5.65 -4.97 -14.27
N LEU A 133 6.78 -4.33 -13.95
CA LEU A 133 7.69 -4.91 -12.95
C LEU A 133 7.03 -4.81 -11.58
N SER A 134 7.22 -5.84 -10.76
CA SER A 134 6.68 -5.87 -9.41
C SER A 134 7.62 -6.50 -8.39
N GLU A 135 7.49 -6.04 -7.14
CA GLU A 135 8.10 -6.65 -5.97
C GLU A 135 7.12 -6.67 -4.81
N ASP A 136 7.10 -7.81 -4.10
CA ASP A 136 6.41 -7.95 -2.82
C ASP A 136 7.35 -7.50 -1.71
N LEU A 137 6.93 -6.46 -1.01
CA LEU A 137 7.73 -5.81 0.02
C LEU A 137 7.22 -6.18 1.39
N HIS A 138 8.14 -6.26 2.36
CA HIS A 138 7.83 -6.42 3.77
C HIS A 138 8.48 -5.28 4.57
N TYR A 139 7.74 -4.74 5.52
CA TYR A 139 8.20 -3.73 6.46
C TYR A 139 7.74 -4.07 7.87
N ARG A 140 8.67 -4.02 8.83
CA ARG A 140 8.36 -4.10 10.25
C ARG A 140 8.62 -2.74 10.90
N GLY A 141 7.60 -2.20 11.55
CA GLY A 141 7.64 -0.89 12.21
C GLY A 141 7.07 -0.93 13.62
N GLN A 142 7.29 0.15 14.35
CA GLN A 142 6.69 0.38 15.66
C GLN A 142 5.73 1.57 15.56
N ASN A 143 4.51 1.42 16.10
CA ASN A 143 3.57 2.53 16.10
C ASN A 143 4.02 3.60 17.11
N ASN A 144 4.52 4.73 16.61
CA ASN A 144 4.97 5.83 17.46
C ASN A 144 3.85 6.84 17.79
N ASN A 145 2.68 6.70 17.16
CA ASN A 145 1.58 7.62 17.30
C ASN A 145 0.55 7.13 18.32
N ASN A 146 -0.12 8.08 18.96
CA ASN A 146 -1.25 7.78 19.84
C ASN A 146 -2.46 7.40 18.96
N VAL A 147 -2.63 6.10 18.73
CA VAL A 147 -3.88 5.54 18.20
C VAL A 147 -4.68 5.05 19.39
N TYR A 148 -5.72 5.80 19.72
CA TYR A 148 -6.67 5.38 20.73
C TYR A 148 -7.63 4.34 20.10
N PRO A 149 -8.25 3.44 20.85
CA PRO A 149 -9.42 2.70 20.37
C PRO A 149 -10.73 3.28 20.94
N PRO A 150 -11.90 3.03 20.32
CA PRO A 150 -13.16 3.50 20.88
C PRO A 150 -13.41 2.94 22.27
N GLY A 151 -13.60 3.85 23.24
CA GLY A 151 -13.76 3.51 24.67
C GLY A 151 -12.47 3.51 25.48
N SER A 152 -11.29 3.74 24.89
CA SER A 152 -10.10 4.05 25.68
C SER A 152 -10.22 5.48 26.21
N SER A 153 -10.55 5.62 27.49
CA SER A 153 -10.46 6.90 28.18
C SER A 153 -9.01 7.37 28.15
N SER A 154 -8.71 8.40 27.36
CA SER A 154 -7.62 9.31 27.67
C SER A 154 -7.98 10.00 28.98
N GLN A 155 -7.22 9.72 30.04
CA GLN A 155 -7.05 10.71 31.10
C GLN A 155 -6.29 11.92 30.52
#